data_AF-A0A533YFV8-F1
#
_entry.id   AF-A0A533YFV8-F1
#
_cell.length_a   1.000
_cell.length_b   1.000
_cell.length_c   1.000
_cell.angle_alpha   90.00
_cell.angle_beta   90.00
_cell.angle_gamma   90.00
#
_symmetry.space_group_name_H-M   'P 1'
#
loop_
_entity.id
_entity.type
_entity.pdbx_description
1 polymer ?
#
loop_
_entity_poly.entity_id
_entity_poly.type
_entity_poly.pdbx_seq_one_letter_code
_entity_poly.pdbx_strand_id
1 'polypeptide(L)'
;MTFEVRGVRRALSSAAALLLARSLSEALPAADDSVFQAGEELTYNVSFGPLNIGQVRIALLKKELADRESVYTATAHIDSYKGVPFVNLHAVYDDHIAEGNYSTWFRSRRKDDAVWVTHEYSYDYPNHRVFIKQGVAGSERVVRRDTLRLDTLFQDGLSLLFFARKNLMMNRTEVIPTLVNEKKAKTIIRFS
;
A
#
# COMPACT_ATOMS: atom_id res chain seq x y z
N MET A 1 -5.38 -6.68 -23.51
CA MET A 1 -5.53 -6.52 -22.04
C MET A 1 -6.98 -6.85 -21.75
N THR A 2 -7.24 -8.01 -21.17
CA THR A 2 -8.60 -8.57 -21.10
C THR A 2 -8.85 -8.99 -19.66
N PHE A 3 -9.93 -8.47 -19.08
CA PHE A 3 -10.30 -8.69 -17.69
C PHE A 3 -11.47 -9.69 -17.67
N GLU A 4 -11.33 -10.79 -16.95
CA GLU A 4 -12.46 -11.67 -16.60
C GLU A 4 -12.56 -11.75 -15.07
N VAL A 5 -13.72 -11.39 -14.53
CA VAL A 5 -14.10 -11.65 -13.14
C VAL A 5 -15.27 -12.61 -13.18
N ARG A 6 -15.07 -13.87 -12.76
CA ARG A 6 -16.12 -14.88 -12.65
C ARG A 6 -16.72 -14.88 -11.25
N GLY A 7 -17.92 -14.33 -11.10
CA GLY A 7 -18.74 -14.46 -9.90
C GLY A 7 -19.58 -15.74 -9.96
N VAL A 8 -19.41 -16.62 -8.97
CA VAL A 8 -20.26 -17.81 -8.78
C VAL A 8 -21.52 -17.39 -8.02
N ARG A 9 -22.70 -17.52 -8.64
CA ARG A 9 -23.99 -17.38 -7.96
C ARG A 9 -24.51 -18.75 -7.52
N ARG A 10 -24.72 -18.95 -6.22
CA ARG A 10 -25.56 -20.04 -5.71
C ARG A 10 -26.98 -19.51 -5.50
N ALA A 11 -27.94 -20.17 -6.14
CA ALA A 11 -29.35 -19.98 -5.88
C ALA A 11 -29.77 -20.78 -4.63
N LEU A 12 -30.51 -20.15 -3.73
CA LEU A 12 -31.23 -20.82 -2.65
C LEU A 12 -32.72 -20.53 -2.81
N SER A 13 -33.49 -21.61 -2.85
CA SER A 13 -34.94 -21.64 -3.01
C SER A 13 -35.66 -21.36 -1.69
N SER A 14 -36.85 -20.77 -1.83
CA SER A 14 -37.80 -20.29 -0.83
C SER A 14 -38.20 -21.25 0.28
N ALA A 15 -38.48 -20.68 1.47
CA ALA A 15 -39.64 -21.02 2.28
C ALA A 15 -40.07 -19.78 3.11
N ALA A 16 -41.37 -19.49 3.06
CA ALA A 16 -41.99 -18.30 3.63
C ALA A 16 -42.27 -18.45 5.13
N ALA A 17 -42.05 -17.39 5.90
CA ALA A 17 -42.69 -17.17 7.18
C ALA A 17 -42.97 -15.67 7.36
N LEU A 18 -44.25 -15.36 7.51
CA LEU A 18 -44.84 -14.04 7.65
C LEU A 18 -44.54 -13.50 9.07
N LEU A 19 -43.73 -12.45 9.19
CA LEU A 19 -43.59 -11.67 10.43
C LEU A 19 -43.53 -10.17 10.12
N LEU A 20 -44.55 -9.47 10.61
CA LEU A 20 -44.67 -8.05 10.95
C LEU A 20 -43.56 -7.12 10.44
N ALA A 21 -43.90 -6.36 9.39
CA ALA A 21 -43.10 -5.26 8.87
C ALA A 21 -42.97 -4.13 9.92
N ARG A 22 -41.83 -4.10 10.61
CA ARG A 22 -41.22 -2.84 11.04
C ARG A 22 -40.28 -2.42 9.92
N SER A 23 -40.63 -1.38 9.16
CA SER A 23 -39.73 -0.76 8.21
C SER A 23 -38.62 -0.02 8.98
N LEU A 24 -37.63 -0.76 9.45
CA LEU A 24 -36.31 -0.22 9.69
C LEU A 24 -35.72 0.02 8.30
N SER A 25 -35.90 1.24 7.79
CA SER A 25 -34.98 1.76 6.78
C SER A 25 -33.66 2.02 7.52
N GLU A 26 -32.94 0.95 7.83
CA GLU A 26 -31.50 1.05 7.94
C GLU A 26 -31.05 1.40 6.53
N ALA A 27 -30.81 2.69 6.30
CA ALA A 27 -29.99 3.10 5.19
C ALA A 27 -28.69 2.31 5.34
N LEU A 28 -28.47 1.33 4.46
CA LEU A 28 -27.17 0.70 4.31
C LEU A 28 -26.16 1.86 4.29
N PRO A 29 -25.11 1.83 5.14
CA PRO A 29 -24.09 2.86 5.06
C PRO A 29 -23.68 2.95 3.60
N ALA A 30 -23.79 4.14 3.02
CA ALA A 30 -23.33 4.38 1.66
C ALA A 30 -21.94 3.73 1.55
N ALA A 31 -21.78 2.81 0.60
CA ALA A 31 -20.50 2.18 0.38
C ALA A 31 -19.47 3.32 0.29
N ASP A 32 -18.56 3.36 1.25
CA ASP A 32 -17.49 4.35 1.25
C ASP A 32 -16.72 4.07 -0.04
N ASP A 33 -16.91 4.89 -1.07
CA ASP A 33 -16.26 4.80 -2.39
C ASP A 33 -14.77 5.18 -2.29
N SER A 34 -14.21 4.94 -1.10
CA SER A 34 -12.82 5.09 -0.78
C SER A 34 -12.04 3.95 -1.40
N VAL A 35 -10.96 4.29 -2.10
CA VAL A 35 -9.98 3.29 -2.55
C VAL A 35 -9.27 2.58 -1.40
N PHE A 36 -9.49 3.04 -0.16
CA PHE A 36 -8.97 2.45 1.06
C PHE A 36 -10.01 1.54 1.70
N GLN A 37 -10.12 0.31 1.21
CA GLN A 37 -10.98 -0.73 1.75
C GLN A 37 -10.22 -1.57 2.78
N ALA A 38 -10.37 -1.27 4.08
CA ALA A 38 -9.67 -2.03 5.12
C ALA A 38 -10.07 -3.52 5.08
N GLY A 39 -9.08 -4.40 5.16
CA GLY A 39 -9.22 -5.84 4.94
C GLY A 39 -9.03 -6.29 3.49
N GLU A 40 -8.86 -5.38 2.53
CA GLU A 40 -8.58 -5.71 1.13
C GLU A 40 -7.18 -6.32 0.97
N GLU A 41 -7.08 -7.35 0.11
CA GLU A 41 -5.82 -7.87 -0.39
C GLU A 41 -5.82 -7.85 -1.93
N LEU A 42 -4.77 -7.26 -2.51
CA LEU A 42 -4.51 -7.18 -3.94
C LEU A 42 -3.29 -8.03 -4.28
N THR A 43 -3.44 -8.95 -5.23
CA THR A 43 -2.34 -9.78 -5.70
C THR A 43 -2.04 -9.50 -7.16
N TYR A 44 -0.81 -9.07 -7.44
CA TYR A 44 -0.30 -8.78 -8.77
C TYR A 44 0.76 -9.79 -9.17
N ASN A 45 0.58 -10.48 -10.29
CA ASN A 45 1.65 -11.28 -10.88
C ASN A 45 2.56 -10.39 -11.73
N VAL A 46 3.87 -10.57 -11.57
CA VAL A 46 4.89 -9.87 -12.32
C VAL A 46 5.43 -10.81 -13.40
N SER A 47 5.40 -10.36 -14.66
CA SER A 47 5.84 -11.15 -15.81
C SER A 47 6.84 -10.39 -16.66
N PHE A 48 7.80 -11.11 -17.25
CA PHE A 48 8.74 -10.60 -18.25
C PHE A 48 8.60 -11.44 -19.53
N GLY A 49 7.96 -10.86 -20.54
CA GLY A 49 7.55 -11.60 -21.73
C GLY A 49 6.59 -12.76 -21.37
N PRO A 50 6.86 -14.00 -21.80
CA PRO A 50 6.01 -15.15 -21.49
C PRO A 50 6.26 -15.75 -20.10
N LEU A 51 7.25 -15.27 -19.35
CA LEU A 51 7.68 -15.85 -18.08
C LEU A 51 7.10 -15.07 -16.91
N ASN A 52 6.46 -15.76 -15.97
CA ASN A 52 6.11 -15.18 -14.68
C ASN A 52 7.34 -15.19 -13.77
N ILE A 53 7.73 -14.03 -13.27
CA ILE A 53 8.98 -13.85 -12.53
C ILE A 53 8.76 -13.60 -11.03
N GLY A 54 7.54 -13.28 -10.63
CA GLY A 54 7.24 -13.05 -9.22
C GLY A 54 5.83 -12.57 -8.98
N GLN A 55 5.61 -12.09 -7.76
CA GLN A 55 4.32 -11.62 -7.28
C GLN A 55 4.49 -10.46 -6.29
N VAL A 56 3.52 -9.55 -6.31
CA VAL A 56 3.35 -8.51 -5.30
C VAL A 56 1.98 -8.68 -4.66
N ARG A 57 1.94 -9.00 -3.37
CA ARG A 57 0.71 -9.08 -2.57
C ARG A 57 0.64 -7.88 -1.66
N ILE A 58 -0.44 -7.11 -1.73
CA ILE A 58 -0.62 -5.85 -1.02
C ILE A 58 -1.88 -5.95 -0.19
N ALA A 59 -1.79 -5.73 1.11
CA ALA A 59 -2.92 -5.77 2.01
C ALA A 59 -3.10 -4.42 2.70
N LEU A 60 -4.33 -3.91 2.71
CA LEU A 60 -4.71 -2.77 3.52
C LEU A 60 -5.31 -3.29 4.82
N LEU A 61 -4.56 -3.22 5.92
CA LEU A 61 -4.86 -3.97 7.13
C LEU A 61 -6.00 -3.34 7.93
N LYS A 62 -5.91 -2.03 8.19
CA LYS A 62 -6.83 -1.31 9.08
C LYS A 62 -6.77 0.20 8.88
N LYS A 63 -7.80 0.89 9.38
CA LYS A 63 -7.86 2.34 9.57
C LYS A 63 -7.87 2.61 11.08
N GLU A 64 -6.99 3.46 11.56
CA GLU A 64 -6.90 3.86 12.96
C GLU A 64 -6.85 5.39 13.07
N LEU A 65 -7.26 5.94 14.21
CA LEU A 65 -7.11 7.37 14.49
C LEU A 65 -5.78 7.57 15.23
N ALA A 66 -4.86 8.33 14.63
CA ALA A 66 -3.58 8.70 15.23
C ALA A 66 -3.40 10.21 15.18
N ASP A 67 -3.08 10.85 16.31
CA ASP A 67 -2.81 12.30 16.39
C ASP A 67 -3.84 13.21 15.70
N ARG A 68 -5.13 12.82 15.78
CA ARG A 68 -6.30 13.51 15.19
C ARG A 68 -6.45 13.39 13.67
N GLU A 69 -5.67 12.55 13.01
CA GLU A 69 -5.84 12.18 11.60
C GLU A 69 -6.09 10.67 11.47
N SER A 70 -6.91 10.28 10.49
CA SER A 70 -7.05 8.86 10.18
C SER A 70 -5.81 8.35 9.44
N VAL A 71 -5.26 7.22 9.89
CA VAL A 71 -4.09 6.58 9.29
C VAL A 71 -4.47 5.15 8.88
N TYR A 72 -4.11 4.79 7.66
CA TYR A 72 -4.27 3.46 7.10
C TYR A 72 -2.95 2.69 7.21
N THR A 73 -2.99 1.46 7.71
CA THR A 73 -1.83 0.57 7.71
C THR A 73 -1.87 -0.32 6.47
N ALA A 74 -0.85 -0.25 5.63
CA ALA A 74 -0.68 -1.12 4.47
C ALA A 74 0.59 -1.96 4.58
N THR A 75 0.58 -3.14 3.99
CA THR A 75 1.77 -3.97 3.83
C THR A 75 1.83 -4.55 2.43
N ALA A 76 3.03 -4.72 1.88
CA ALA A 76 3.26 -5.41 0.62
C ALA A 76 4.35 -6.46 0.78
N HIS A 77 4.07 -7.67 0.30
CA HIS A 77 5.00 -8.77 0.13
C HIS A 77 5.40 -8.86 -1.34
N ILE A 78 6.70 -8.77 -1.62
CA ILE A 78 7.26 -8.77 -2.97
C ILE A 78 8.23 -9.95 -3.05
N ASP A 79 7.87 -10.93 -3.88
CA ASP A 79 8.60 -12.19 -3.98
C ASP A 79 8.86 -12.56 -5.43
N SER A 80 10.11 -12.89 -5.76
CA SER A 80 10.46 -13.58 -6.99
C SER A 80 10.08 -15.06 -6.90
N TYR A 81 9.68 -15.65 -8.03
CA TYR A 81 9.44 -17.08 -8.08
C TYR A 81 10.74 -17.89 -8.04
N LYS A 82 10.69 -19.03 -7.36
CA LYS A 82 11.84 -19.93 -7.24
C LYS A 82 12.28 -20.41 -8.63
N GLY A 83 13.58 -20.32 -8.90
CA GLY A 83 14.17 -20.81 -10.15
C GLY A 83 14.15 -19.81 -11.31
N VAL A 84 13.66 -18.58 -11.08
CA VAL A 84 13.81 -17.49 -12.07
C VAL A 84 15.29 -17.07 -12.11
N PRO A 85 15.96 -17.15 -13.27
CA PRO A 85 17.35 -16.72 -13.37
C PRO A 85 17.45 -15.19 -13.20
N PHE A 86 18.54 -14.74 -12.58
CA PHE A 86 18.93 -13.34 -12.39
C PHE A 86 18.08 -12.48 -11.44
N VAL A 87 16.96 -12.99 -10.89
CA VAL A 87 16.12 -12.24 -9.95
C VAL A 87 15.76 -13.12 -8.75
N ASN A 88 16.22 -12.74 -7.56
CA ASN A 88 15.89 -13.39 -6.30
C ASN A 88 15.56 -12.31 -5.26
N LEU A 89 14.37 -11.71 -5.39
CA LEU A 89 13.89 -10.67 -4.51
C LEU A 89 12.93 -11.24 -3.48
N HIS A 90 13.19 -10.95 -2.21
CA HIS A 90 12.24 -11.12 -1.12
C HIS A 90 12.20 -9.83 -0.32
N ALA A 91 11.08 -9.12 -0.37
CA ALA A 91 10.92 -7.86 0.33
C ALA A 91 9.53 -7.75 0.97
N VAL A 92 9.49 -7.06 2.11
CA VAL A 92 8.25 -6.69 2.80
C VAL A 92 8.28 -5.20 3.07
N TYR A 93 7.29 -4.49 2.55
CA TYR A 93 7.10 -3.06 2.80
C TYR A 93 5.92 -2.88 3.74
N ASP A 94 6.07 -2.02 4.74
CA ASP A 94 4.99 -1.60 5.63
C ASP A 94 4.88 -0.08 5.54
N ASP A 95 3.66 0.45 5.56
CA ASP A 95 3.41 1.88 5.40
C ASP A 95 2.22 2.33 6.25
N HIS A 96 2.31 3.55 6.76
CA HIS A 96 1.25 4.29 7.41
C HIS A 96 0.87 5.46 6.51
N ILE A 97 -0.33 5.38 5.94
CA ILE A 97 -0.83 6.32 4.96
C ILE A 97 -1.87 7.20 5.63
N ALA A 98 -1.58 8.50 5.75
CA ALA A 98 -2.53 9.48 6.24
C ALA A 98 -3.74 9.64 5.30
N GLU A 99 -4.87 10.11 5.81
CA GLU A 99 -6.11 10.33 5.05
C GLU A 99 -5.93 11.33 3.89
N GLY A 100 -5.00 12.28 4.04
CA GLY A 100 -4.50 13.14 2.97
C GLY A 100 -3.76 12.40 1.84
N ASN A 101 -3.61 11.08 1.94
CA ASN A 101 -2.93 10.17 1.02
C ASN A 101 -1.45 10.51 0.85
N TYR A 102 -0.70 10.43 1.94
CA TYR A 102 0.75 10.61 2.01
C TYR A 102 1.32 9.72 3.13
N SER A 103 2.60 9.38 3.07
CA SER A 103 3.22 8.50 4.09
C SER A 103 3.62 9.30 5.32
N THR A 104 3.27 8.77 6.49
CA THR A 104 3.72 9.25 7.81
C THR A 104 4.79 8.35 8.42
N TRP A 105 4.85 7.08 7.99
CA TRP A 105 5.89 6.14 8.35
C TRP A 105 5.99 5.04 7.30
N PHE A 106 7.20 4.69 6.89
CA PHE A 106 7.45 3.61 5.94
C PHE A 106 8.60 2.73 6.41
N ARG A 107 8.48 1.42 6.21
CA ARG A 107 9.56 0.46 6.47
C ARG A 107 9.70 -0.54 5.34
N SER A 108 10.91 -0.62 4.79
CA SER A 108 11.35 -1.68 3.91
C SER A 108 12.12 -2.73 4.69
N ARG A 109 11.83 -4.00 4.43
CA ARG A 109 12.63 -5.16 4.84
C ARG A 109 12.96 -5.95 3.59
N ARG A 110 14.23 -6.01 3.21
CA ARG A 110 14.68 -6.77 2.03
C ARG A 110 15.66 -7.84 2.45
N LYS A 111 15.49 -9.05 1.92
CA LYS A 111 16.46 -10.12 2.09
C LYS A 111 17.64 -9.88 1.14
N ASP A 112 18.82 -9.74 1.72
CA ASP A 112 20.10 -9.68 1.04
C ASP A 112 20.90 -10.91 1.49
N ASP A 113 20.99 -11.91 0.60
CA ASP A 113 21.46 -13.26 0.92
C ASP A 113 20.72 -13.89 2.12
N ALA A 114 21.41 -14.03 3.26
CA ALA A 114 20.86 -14.59 4.49
C ALA A 114 20.39 -13.52 5.48
N VAL A 115 20.59 -12.23 5.18
CA VAL A 115 20.36 -11.12 6.10
C VAL A 115 19.17 -10.29 5.64
N TRP A 116 18.27 -9.96 6.57
CA TRP A 116 17.21 -9.00 6.29
C TRP A 116 17.71 -7.59 6.61
N VAL A 117 17.91 -6.78 5.57
CA VAL A 117 18.25 -5.37 5.71
C VAL A 117 16.95 -4.58 5.89
N THR A 118 16.95 -3.65 6.84
CA THR A 118 15.82 -2.77 7.10
C THR A 118 16.14 -1.32 6.78
N HIS A 119 15.17 -0.61 6.20
CA HIS A 119 15.19 0.84 6.04
C HIS A 119 13.86 1.39 6.54
N GLU A 120 13.91 2.28 7.52
CA GLU A 120 12.74 2.87 8.16
C GLU A 120 12.77 4.39 8.02
N TYR A 121 11.63 4.96 7.71
CA TYR A 121 11.41 6.37 7.44
C TYR A 121 10.30 6.83 8.38
N SER A 122 10.61 7.79 9.25
CA SER A 122 9.62 8.39 10.15
C SER A 122 9.49 9.87 9.79
N TYR A 123 8.33 10.26 9.27
CA TYR A 123 8.10 11.61 8.78
C TYR A 123 7.60 12.51 9.91
N ASP A 124 8.31 13.62 10.11
CA ASP A 124 7.97 14.67 11.06
C ASP A 124 7.72 15.95 10.28
N TYR A 125 6.58 15.97 9.58
CA TYR A 125 6.16 17.10 8.74
C TYR A 125 6.05 18.43 9.49
N PRO A 126 5.54 18.49 10.74
CA PRO A 126 5.52 19.75 11.51
C PRO A 126 6.91 20.37 11.69
N ASN A 127 7.96 19.55 11.77
CA ASN A 127 9.35 20.00 11.86
C ASN A 127 10.12 19.91 10.53
N HIS A 128 9.42 19.70 9.41
CA HIS A 128 9.98 19.67 8.06
C HIS A 128 11.16 18.68 7.91
N ARG A 129 11.06 17.48 8.48
CA ARG A 129 12.13 16.49 8.42
C ARG A 129 11.63 15.05 8.36
N VAL A 130 12.46 14.16 7.84
CA VAL A 130 12.28 12.70 7.91
C VAL A 130 13.51 12.09 8.55
N PHE A 131 13.29 11.20 9.52
CA PHE A 131 14.34 10.40 10.12
C PHE A 131 14.46 9.09 9.37
N ILE A 132 15.67 8.74 8.96
CA ILE A 132 15.94 7.51 8.24
C ILE A 132 16.84 6.63 9.09
N LYS A 133 16.47 5.37 9.24
CA LYS A 133 17.21 4.37 10.00
C LYS A 133 17.43 3.13 9.14
N GLN A 134 18.69 2.74 9.00
CA GLN A 134 19.07 1.47 8.39
C GLN A 134 19.53 0.48 9.46
N GLY A 135 19.08 -0.76 9.38
CA GLY A 135 19.40 -1.81 10.34
C GLY A 135 19.35 -3.21 9.75
N VAL A 136 19.34 -4.19 10.65
CA VAL A 136 19.17 -5.61 10.34
C VAL A 136 17.93 -6.11 11.09
N ALA A 137 17.02 -6.81 10.42
CA ALA A 137 15.79 -7.28 11.03
C ALA A 137 16.10 -8.30 12.14
N GLY A 138 15.38 -8.21 13.26
CA GLY A 138 15.63 -9.06 14.43
C GLY A 138 16.85 -8.64 15.26
N SER A 139 17.52 -7.53 14.94
CA SER A 139 18.60 -6.94 15.72
C SER A 139 18.26 -5.50 16.12
N GLU A 140 18.67 -5.09 17.32
CA GLU A 140 18.63 -3.68 17.73
C GLU A 140 19.74 -2.84 17.07
N ARG A 141 20.68 -3.50 16.38
CA ARG A 141 21.82 -2.85 15.73
C ARG A 141 21.33 -1.90 14.63
N VAL A 142 21.62 -0.61 14.85
CA VAL A 142 21.47 0.43 13.84
C VAL A 142 22.76 0.57 13.07
N VAL A 143 22.70 0.34 11.76
CA VAL A 143 23.85 0.44 10.86
C VAL A 143 24.08 1.88 10.43
N ARG A 144 22.99 2.63 10.18
CA ARG A 144 23.07 4.04 9.79
C ARG A 144 21.83 4.80 10.26
N ARG A 145 22.03 6.08 10.55
CA ARG A 145 20.95 7.06 10.73
C ARG A 145 21.22 8.24 9.81
N ASP A 146 20.15 8.80 9.29
CA ASP A 146 20.19 10.02 8.50
C ASP A 146 18.95 10.87 8.82
N THR A 147 18.99 12.14 8.44
CA THR A 147 17.85 13.05 8.54
C THR A 147 17.83 13.94 7.32
N LEU A 148 16.71 13.93 6.59
CA LEU A 148 16.53 14.78 5.41
C LEU A 148 15.51 15.88 5.71
N ARG A 149 15.75 17.06 5.13
CA ARG A 149 14.79 18.17 5.16
C ARG A 149 13.67 17.92 4.14
N LEU A 150 12.44 18.05 4.62
CA LEU A 150 11.23 17.99 3.82
C LEU A 150 10.76 19.41 3.47
N ASP A 151 10.29 19.57 2.25
CA ASP A 151 9.73 20.80 1.69
C ASP A 151 8.25 20.64 1.33
N THR A 152 7.74 19.41 1.39
CA THR A 152 6.36 19.04 1.06
C THR A 152 6.04 17.66 1.65
N LEU A 153 4.83 17.17 1.38
CA LEU A 153 4.40 15.79 1.65
C LEU A 153 4.96 14.84 0.59
N PHE A 154 5.43 13.67 1.02
CA PHE A 154 6.06 12.69 0.13
C PHE A 154 5.28 11.37 0.10
N GLN A 155 5.32 10.72 -1.05
CA GLN A 155 4.92 9.32 -1.19
C GLN A 155 6.16 8.40 -1.18
N ASP A 156 6.00 7.22 -0.63
CA ASP A 156 6.88 6.05 -0.85
C ASP A 156 6.24 5.09 -1.87
N GLY A 157 6.72 3.85 -1.96
CA GLY A 157 6.20 2.86 -2.91
C GLY A 157 4.75 2.42 -2.66
N LEU A 158 4.34 2.27 -1.40
CA LEU A 158 2.99 1.82 -1.03
C LEU A 158 1.99 2.97 -1.09
N SER A 159 2.26 4.09 -0.43
CA SER A 159 1.41 5.29 -0.49
C SER A 159 1.20 5.79 -1.93
N LEU A 160 2.22 5.71 -2.80
CA LEU A 160 2.08 6.06 -4.22
C LEU A 160 1.09 5.16 -4.98
N LEU A 161 0.98 3.87 -4.64
CA LEU A 161 0.00 2.97 -5.25
C LEU A 161 -1.42 3.43 -4.91
N PHE A 162 -1.69 3.71 -3.63
CA PHE A 162 -3.01 4.18 -3.21
C PHE A 162 -3.30 5.59 -3.71
N PHE A 163 -2.27 6.44 -3.87
CA PHE A 163 -2.37 7.68 -4.65
C PHE A 163 -2.84 7.42 -6.07
N ALA A 164 -2.20 6.53 -6.81
CA ALA A 164 -2.61 6.23 -8.18
C ALA A 164 -4.06 5.71 -8.25
N ARG A 165 -4.46 4.81 -7.33
CA ARG A 165 -5.84 4.29 -7.27
C ARG A 165 -6.86 5.39 -7.04
N LYS A 166 -6.64 6.27 -6.06
CA LYS A 166 -7.55 7.38 -5.72
C LYS A 166 -7.75 8.36 -6.88
N ASN A 167 -6.72 8.51 -7.72
CA ASN A 167 -6.69 9.51 -8.78
C ASN A 167 -6.94 8.92 -10.18
N LEU A 168 -7.26 7.61 -10.30
CA LEU A 168 -7.33 6.88 -11.57
C LEU A 168 -8.19 7.59 -12.63
N MET A 169 -9.32 8.16 -12.21
CA MET A 169 -10.32 8.79 -13.10
C MET A 169 -10.16 10.30 -13.28
N MET A 170 -9.07 10.91 -12.79
CA MET A 170 -8.92 12.37 -12.81
C MET A 170 -8.59 12.97 -14.19
N ASN A 171 -8.28 12.14 -15.19
CA ASN A 171 -7.94 12.55 -16.56
C ASN A 171 -6.96 13.76 -16.63
N ARG A 172 -5.90 13.70 -15.81
CA ARG A 172 -4.90 14.77 -15.69
C ARG A 172 -3.52 14.19 -15.40
N THR A 173 -2.49 15.01 -15.60
CA THR A 173 -1.12 14.65 -15.21
C THR A 173 -0.82 15.17 -13.82
N GLU A 174 -0.33 14.30 -12.94
CA GLU A 174 0.15 14.63 -11.61
C GLU A 174 1.67 14.55 -11.53
N VAL A 175 2.26 15.49 -10.79
CA VAL A 175 3.70 15.50 -10.46
C VAL A 175 3.83 15.30 -8.96
N ILE A 176 4.14 14.08 -8.57
CA ILE A 176 4.02 13.58 -7.21
C ILE A 176 5.41 13.55 -6.56
N PRO A 177 5.65 14.27 -5.46
CA PRO A 177 6.89 14.17 -4.70
C PRO A 177 7.04 12.74 -4.13
N THR A 178 8.18 12.12 -4.37
CA THR A 178 8.48 10.77 -3.87
C THR A 178 9.80 10.73 -3.12
N LEU A 179 9.85 9.91 -2.07
CA LEU A 179 11.06 9.63 -1.33
C LEU A 179 11.36 8.13 -1.46
N VAL A 180 12.31 7.79 -2.32
CA VAL A 180 12.66 6.40 -2.62
C VAL A 180 14.16 6.23 -2.46
N ASN A 181 14.57 5.20 -1.71
CA ASN A 181 15.98 4.94 -1.41
C ASN A 181 16.70 6.22 -0.92
N GLU A 182 16.05 6.95 -0.01
CA GLU A 182 16.59 8.15 0.64
C GLU A 182 16.86 9.32 -0.31
N LYS A 183 16.30 9.27 -1.51
CA LYS A 183 16.40 10.34 -2.50
C LYS A 183 15.03 10.94 -2.75
N LYS A 184 14.94 12.27 -2.62
CA LYS A 184 13.78 13.04 -3.06
C LYS A 184 13.74 13.03 -4.58
N ALA A 185 12.61 12.66 -5.14
CA ALA A 185 12.36 12.59 -6.58
C ALA A 185 10.94 13.09 -6.88
N LYS A 186 10.59 13.08 -8.17
CA LYS A 186 9.24 13.34 -8.66
C LYS A 186 8.81 12.17 -9.52
N THR A 187 7.64 11.61 -9.23
CA THR A 187 6.97 10.66 -10.11
C THR A 187 5.90 11.39 -10.90
N ILE A 188 5.90 11.19 -12.21
CA ILE A 188 4.92 11.80 -13.11
C ILE A 188 3.96 10.70 -13.55
N ILE A 189 2.67 10.87 -13.24
CA ILE A 189 1.62 9.94 -13.66
C ILE A 189 0.61 10.71 -14.50
N ARG A 190 0.33 10.20 -15.71
CA ARG A 190 -0.78 10.67 -16.53
C ARG A 190 -1.97 9.76 -16.30
N PHE A 191 -3.00 10.28 -15.64
CA PHE A 191 -4.29 9.62 -15.50
C PHE A 191 -5.11 9.87 -16.76
N SER A 192 -5.77 8.83 -17.27
CA SER A 192 -6.55 8.83 -18.51
C SER A 192 -7.68 7.81 -18.42
#